data_AF-A0A1G9VUL9-F1
#
_entry.id   AF-A0A1G9VUL9-F1
#
_cell.length_a   1.000
_cell.length_b   1.000
_cell.length_c   1.000
_cell.angle_alpha   90.00
_cell.angle_beta   90.00
_cell.angle_gamma   90.00
#
_symmetry.space_group_name_H-M   'P 1'
#
loop_
_entity.id
_entity.type
_entity.pdbx_description
1 polymer ?
#
loop_
_entity_poly.entity_id
_entity_poly.type
_entity_poly.pdbx_seq_one_letter_code
_entity_poly.pdbx_strand_id
1 'polypeptide(L)'
;MRTPSRRRLLAGLGSTTAALTLAGCLTDDGGDPGADDDATDTPTATPTARQTTASEDAGPVPALVDWVPTAEALETESVAYYHTDLAALRGMQDSLTADLYDSAVRGMVTGGRDPIVPDDRLQSAITIQNVRTVVVETDMSDDELGSAIVDAGFEQNGTQGEATLYVGAGDGRSPTTLAVHDGVMVRGLGSSVRTVVDAAAGDAARLADENDDVATLYERTPDAQIRVLGTEPAAAVGGGENLLSGAETLVYAWELGSDETTFTATAVYPEGDTPPTADFTTYIEEDATPVSYSDFEGAADGRLVTTTGSLPTEEFSLFGGGGSNTGSGDTEAPQATFGFEYDEEAETVTIVHEGGGSIEASRLTIDIEGIEGSKSFAEDGETITAGSSVTVDVSGAPDEAEIRLVWSGPDDRTQVIAMFMLP
;
A
#
# COMPACT_ATOMS: atom_id res chain seq x y z
N MET A 1 -5.90 -52.34 -21.61
CA MET A 1 -6.86 -51.69 -20.71
C MET A 1 -6.27 -51.65 -19.31
N ARG A 2 -5.64 -50.53 -18.96
CA ARG A 2 -5.14 -50.20 -17.62
C ARG A 2 -5.37 -48.70 -17.44
N THR A 3 -6.19 -48.36 -16.47
CA THR A 3 -6.54 -47.00 -16.07
C THR A 3 -5.33 -46.34 -15.42
N PRO A 4 -4.98 -45.07 -15.74
CA PRO A 4 -3.99 -44.32 -14.98
C PRO A 4 -4.62 -43.68 -13.74
N SER A 5 -3.86 -43.76 -12.66
CA SER A 5 -4.12 -43.28 -11.31
C SER A 5 -4.06 -41.74 -11.24
N ARG A 6 -5.04 -41.14 -10.56
CA ARG A 6 -5.02 -39.75 -10.09
C ARG A 6 -4.21 -39.66 -8.79
N ARG A 7 -3.12 -38.89 -8.80
CA ARG A 7 -2.42 -38.39 -7.61
C ARG A 7 -1.72 -37.07 -7.98
N ARG A 8 -1.84 -36.08 -7.06
CA ARG A 8 -1.22 -34.73 -7.02
C ARG A 8 -1.95 -33.66 -7.88
N LEU A 9 -2.25 -32.44 -7.42
CA LEU A 9 -1.75 -31.61 -6.32
C LEU A 9 -2.90 -30.88 -5.57
N LEU A 10 -2.79 -30.83 -4.24
CA LEU A 10 -3.41 -29.82 -3.36
C LEU A 10 -2.28 -29.39 -2.43
N ALA A 11 -1.88 -28.13 -2.51
CA ALA A 11 -0.99 -27.49 -1.55
C ALA A 11 -1.18 -25.98 -1.62
N GLY A 12 -1.46 -25.36 -0.48
CA GLY A 12 -1.23 -23.94 -0.25
C GLY A 12 -2.47 -23.05 -0.29
N LEU A 13 -3.20 -22.99 0.82
CA LEU A 13 -3.47 -21.76 1.60
C LEU A 13 -4.53 -22.10 2.65
N GLY A 14 -4.12 -22.02 3.92
CA GLY A 14 -4.96 -22.34 5.05
C GLY A 14 -4.77 -21.30 6.14
N SER A 15 -5.82 -20.54 6.38
CA SER A 15 -6.19 -19.95 7.67
C SER A 15 -7.62 -19.44 7.53
N THR A 16 -8.56 -20.33 7.87
CA THR A 16 -10.00 -20.07 7.96
C THR A 16 -10.30 -19.28 9.23
N THR A 17 -10.84 -18.07 9.10
CA THR A 17 -11.43 -17.34 10.22
C THR A 17 -12.93 -17.62 10.28
N ALA A 18 -13.41 -17.87 11.50
CA ALA A 18 -14.77 -18.31 11.79
C ALA A 18 -15.80 -17.20 11.58
N ALA A 19 -16.87 -17.50 10.84
CA ALA A 19 -18.06 -16.66 10.74
C ALA A 19 -18.84 -16.67 12.06
N LEU A 20 -19.01 -15.51 12.68
CA LEU A 20 -19.97 -15.29 13.77
C LEU A 20 -21.28 -14.76 13.19
N THR A 21 -22.31 -15.59 13.22
CA THR A 21 -23.70 -15.19 12.95
C THR A 21 -24.27 -14.45 14.15
N LEU A 22 -24.60 -13.16 14.00
CA LEU A 22 -25.47 -12.45 14.95
C LEU A 22 -26.86 -12.31 14.35
N ALA A 23 -27.78 -13.13 14.84
CA ALA A 23 -29.21 -12.98 14.62
C ALA A 23 -29.81 -12.11 15.72
N GLY A 24 -30.44 -11.00 15.31
CA GLY A 24 -31.72 -10.46 15.78
C GLY A 24 -31.97 -10.23 17.27
N CYS A 25 -32.44 -9.02 17.59
CA CYS A 25 -33.71 -8.84 18.31
C CYS A 25 -34.29 -7.45 18.01
N LEU A 26 -35.43 -7.46 17.29
CA LEU A 26 -36.38 -6.35 17.23
C LEU A 26 -36.93 -6.05 18.63
N THR A 27 -37.04 -4.77 18.97
CA THR A 27 -38.10 -4.30 19.88
C THR A 27 -38.71 -3.02 19.33
N ASP A 28 -39.94 -3.21 18.89
CA ASP A 28 -41.00 -2.25 18.61
C ASP A 28 -41.51 -1.68 19.93
N ASP A 29 -41.62 -0.35 20.06
CA ASP A 29 -42.63 0.26 20.93
C ASP A 29 -42.87 1.72 20.54
N GLY A 30 -44.14 2.04 20.29
CA GLY A 30 -44.61 3.28 19.70
C GLY A 30 -44.84 4.44 20.67
N GLY A 31 -45.04 5.62 20.10
CA GLY A 31 -45.48 6.80 20.86
C GLY A 31 -45.48 8.11 20.06
N ASP A 32 -46.50 8.30 19.23
CA ASP A 32 -47.04 9.61 18.82
C ASP A 32 -48.31 9.84 19.69
N PRO A 33 -48.75 11.06 20.10
CA PRO A 33 -48.68 12.31 19.35
C PRO A 33 -48.38 13.61 20.12
N GLY A 34 -47.96 14.64 19.37
CA GLY A 34 -47.89 16.01 19.89
C GLY A 34 -47.56 17.03 18.81
N ALA A 35 -48.60 17.55 18.17
CA ALA A 35 -48.55 18.71 17.28
C ALA A 35 -48.02 19.95 18.00
N ASP A 36 -47.16 20.72 17.33
CA ASP A 36 -47.21 22.18 17.37
C ASP A 36 -46.63 22.76 16.08
N ASP A 37 -47.47 23.59 15.45
CA ASP A 37 -47.16 24.45 14.31
C ASP A 37 -46.13 25.50 14.71
N ASP A 38 -45.02 25.61 13.98
CA ASP A 38 -44.41 26.92 13.75
C ASP A 38 -43.72 26.96 12.38
N ALA A 39 -44.29 27.77 11.50
CA ALA A 39 -43.84 27.97 10.14
C ALA A 39 -42.79 29.10 10.10
N THR A 40 -41.54 28.74 9.87
CA THR A 40 -40.50 29.66 9.43
C THR A 40 -39.98 29.22 8.06
N ASP A 41 -40.45 29.92 7.03
CA ASP A 41 -39.98 29.85 5.65
C ASP A 41 -38.45 30.00 5.60
N THR A 42 -37.77 28.88 5.44
CA THR A 42 -36.35 28.80 5.09
C THR A 42 -36.28 28.37 3.63
N PRO A 43 -35.62 29.12 2.72
CA PRO A 43 -35.51 28.70 1.34
C PRO A 43 -34.73 27.40 1.26
N THR A 44 -35.40 26.32 0.85
CA THR A 44 -34.78 25.06 0.45
C THR A 44 -33.88 25.35 -0.75
N ALA A 45 -32.58 25.48 -0.49
CA ALA A 45 -31.58 25.35 -1.54
C ALA A 45 -31.64 23.89 -2.00
N THR A 46 -32.15 23.66 -3.21
CA THR A 46 -32.00 22.39 -3.91
C THR A 46 -30.49 22.13 -4.03
N PRO A 47 -29.96 21.00 -3.50
CA PRO A 47 -28.57 20.65 -3.75
C PRO A 47 -28.43 20.50 -5.26
N THR A 48 -27.69 21.44 -5.85
CA THR A 48 -27.32 21.36 -7.26
C THR A 48 -26.28 20.27 -7.32
N ALA A 49 -26.71 19.06 -7.69
CA ALA A 49 -25.78 18.00 -8.08
C ALA A 49 -24.74 18.63 -9.01
N ARG A 50 -23.48 18.57 -8.60
CA ARG A 50 -22.34 19.03 -9.39
C ARG A 50 -22.34 18.15 -10.64
N GLN A 51 -22.97 18.63 -11.71
CA GLN A 51 -22.79 18.01 -13.02
C GLN A 51 -21.36 18.28 -13.42
N THR A 52 -20.49 17.31 -13.17
CA THR A 52 -19.16 17.22 -13.77
C THR A 52 -19.41 17.10 -15.27
N THR A 53 -19.45 18.24 -15.96
CA THR A 53 -19.43 18.26 -17.42
C THR A 53 -18.13 17.59 -17.82
N ALA A 54 -18.22 16.41 -18.44
CA ALA A 54 -17.10 15.73 -19.05
C ALA A 54 -16.30 16.76 -19.86
N SER A 55 -15.11 17.08 -19.38
CA SER A 55 -14.23 18.05 -20.01
C SER A 55 -13.78 17.42 -21.32
N GLU A 56 -14.06 18.06 -22.46
CA GLU A 56 -13.50 17.70 -23.78
C GLU A 56 -11.98 17.93 -23.87
N ASP A 57 -11.33 18.15 -22.72
CA ASP A 57 -9.91 18.44 -22.53
C ASP A 57 -9.36 17.51 -21.42
N ALA A 58 -9.69 16.22 -21.49
CA ALA A 58 -8.98 15.22 -20.72
C ALA A 58 -7.51 15.26 -21.16
N GLY A 59 -6.62 15.62 -20.23
CA GLY A 59 -5.18 15.65 -20.50
C GLY A 59 -4.68 14.29 -21.00
N PRO A 60 -3.57 14.25 -21.74
CA PRO A 60 -3.03 13.00 -22.27
C PRO A 60 -2.80 11.99 -21.14
N VAL A 61 -3.16 10.72 -21.37
CA VAL A 61 -2.80 9.60 -20.49
C VAL A 61 -1.30 9.71 -20.18
N PRO A 62 -0.88 9.61 -18.89
CA PRO A 62 0.52 9.75 -18.55
C PRO A 62 1.37 8.75 -19.34
N ALA A 63 2.46 9.22 -19.94
CA ALA A 63 3.35 8.40 -20.76
C ALA A 63 3.86 7.14 -20.02
N LEU A 64 3.91 7.18 -18.69
CA LEU A 64 4.34 6.06 -17.86
C LEU A 64 3.38 4.86 -17.94
N VAL A 65 2.10 5.06 -18.29
CA VAL A 65 1.13 3.96 -18.44
C VAL A 65 1.49 3.03 -19.61
N ASP A 66 2.18 3.55 -20.63
CA ASP A 66 2.67 2.74 -21.77
C ASP A 66 3.74 1.71 -21.35
N TRP A 67 4.30 1.85 -20.15
CA TRP A 67 5.27 0.90 -19.59
C TRP A 67 4.60 -0.28 -18.88
N VAL A 68 3.28 -0.25 -18.68
CA VAL A 68 2.56 -1.31 -17.97
C VAL A 68 2.16 -2.40 -18.95
N PRO A 69 2.75 -3.62 -18.88
CA PRO A 69 2.36 -4.71 -19.76
C PRO A 69 1.03 -5.32 -19.32
N THR A 70 0.40 -6.07 -20.22
CA THR A 70 -0.77 -6.91 -19.89
C THR A 70 -0.41 -8.05 -18.93
N ALA A 71 -1.43 -8.63 -18.28
CA ALA A 71 -1.27 -9.80 -17.41
C ALA A 71 -0.65 -11.00 -18.16
N GLU A 72 -1.08 -11.22 -19.41
CA GLU A 72 -0.53 -12.28 -20.26
C GLU A 72 0.96 -12.07 -20.54
N ALA A 73 1.38 -10.84 -20.87
CA ALA A 73 2.79 -10.52 -21.11
C ALA A 73 3.66 -10.72 -19.85
N LEU A 74 3.10 -10.47 -18.67
CA LEU A 74 3.77 -10.68 -17.38
C LEU A 74 3.68 -12.13 -16.87
N GLU A 75 2.96 -13.01 -17.56
CA GLU A 75 2.65 -14.37 -17.11
C GLU A 75 1.93 -14.40 -15.75
N THR A 76 1.05 -13.43 -15.50
CA THR A 76 0.22 -13.33 -14.28
C THR A 76 -1.27 -13.48 -14.62
N GLU A 77 -2.10 -13.75 -13.61
CA GLU A 77 -3.56 -13.84 -13.80
C GLU A 77 -4.19 -12.44 -13.96
N SER A 78 -3.63 -11.44 -13.27
CA SER A 78 -4.08 -10.06 -13.32
C SER A 78 -2.91 -9.09 -13.15
N VAL A 79 -3.17 -7.82 -13.42
CA VAL A 79 -2.27 -6.69 -13.16
C VAL A 79 -2.94 -5.71 -12.22
N ALA A 80 -2.25 -5.39 -11.15
CA ALA A 80 -2.53 -4.27 -10.26
C ALA A 80 -1.27 -3.41 -10.11
N TYR A 81 -1.46 -2.10 -10.15
CA TYR A 81 -0.36 -1.16 -9.97
C TYR A 81 -0.77 0.12 -9.27
N TYR A 82 0.22 0.73 -8.62
CA TYR A 82 0.14 2.06 -8.05
C TYR A 82 0.72 3.04 -9.05
N HIS A 83 0.10 4.20 -9.23
CA HIS A 83 0.66 5.32 -9.97
C HIS A 83 0.69 6.54 -9.06
N THR A 84 1.84 7.20 -9.00
CA THR A 84 2.07 8.33 -8.11
C THR A 84 2.72 9.48 -8.86
N ASP A 85 2.15 10.68 -8.77
CA ASP A 85 2.75 11.93 -9.22
C ASP A 85 3.62 12.51 -8.10
N LEU A 86 4.92 12.17 -8.14
CA LEU A 86 5.88 12.52 -7.10
C LEU A 86 6.22 14.01 -7.14
N ALA A 87 6.20 14.63 -8.31
CA ALA A 87 6.42 16.07 -8.46
C ALA A 87 5.27 16.86 -7.81
N ALA A 88 4.02 16.46 -8.02
CA ALA A 88 2.87 17.06 -7.38
C ALA A 88 2.91 16.84 -5.85
N LEU A 89 3.19 15.62 -5.39
CA LEU A 89 3.34 15.33 -3.95
C LEU A 89 4.41 16.19 -3.28
N ARG A 90 5.56 16.40 -3.93
CA ARG A 90 6.62 17.27 -3.42
C ARG A 90 6.16 18.73 -3.31
N GLY A 91 5.35 19.20 -4.27
CA GLY A 91 4.72 20.52 -4.21
C GLY A 91 3.80 20.71 -3.00
N MET A 92 3.30 19.61 -2.42
CA MET A 92 2.43 19.60 -1.25
C MET A 92 3.13 19.17 0.03
N GLN A 93 4.46 18.98 0.02
CA GLN A 93 5.21 18.41 1.14
C GLN A 93 4.96 19.14 2.48
N ASP A 94 4.77 20.46 2.45
CA ASP A 94 4.49 21.27 3.64
C ASP A 94 3.07 21.07 4.22
N SER A 95 2.15 20.53 3.42
CA SER A 95 0.75 20.22 3.80
C SER A 95 0.54 18.76 4.14
N LEU A 96 1.47 17.87 3.76
CA LEU A 96 1.41 16.45 4.07
C LEU A 96 2.16 16.17 5.37
N THR A 97 1.75 15.11 6.08
CA THR A 97 2.57 14.59 7.19
C THR A 97 3.89 14.07 6.63
N ALA A 98 4.98 14.22 7.40
CA ALA A 98 6.30 13.73 6.99
C ALA A 98 6.28 12.23 6.67
N ASP A 99 5.50 11.46 7.44
CA ASP A 99 5.31 10.03 7.27
C ASP A 99 4.61 9.67 5.96
N LEU A 100 3.59 10.45 5.56
CA LEU A 100 2.90 10.20 4.30
C LEU A 100 3.82 10.41 3.11
N TYR A 101 4.58 11.51 3.11
CA TYR A 101 5.55 11.79 2.04
C TYR A 101 6.64 10.70 2.00
N ASP A 102 7.24 10.35 3.14
CA ASP A 102 8.25 9.29 3.20
C ASP A 102 7.67 7.93 2.80
N SER A 103 6.46 7.57 3.25
CA SER A 103 5.78 6.33 2.87
C SER A 103 5.49 6.29 1.37
N ALA A 104 5.05 7.40 0.79
CA ALA A 104 4.77 7.46 -0.64
C ALA A 104 6.05 7.34 -1.48
N VAL A 105 7.09 8.10 -1.15
CA VAL A 105 8.37 8.07 -1.88
C VAL A 105 9.11 6.76 -1.62
N ARG A 106 9.37 6.41 -0.37
CA ARG A 106 10.18 5.25 0.00
C ARG A 106 9.45 3.92 -0.18
N GLY A 107 8.16 3.88 0.16
CA GLY A 107 7.34 2.68 0.01
C GLY A 107 7.12 2.33 -1.46
N MET A 108 6.69 3.30 -2.27
CA MET A 108 6.32 3.03 -3.66
C MET A 108 7.51 3.03 -4.61
N VAL A 109 8.45 3.98 -4.49
CA VAL A 109 9.56 4.13 -5.44
C VAL A 109 10.71 3.20 -5.13
N THR A 110 11.11 3.10 -3.86
CA THR A 110 12.31 2.33 -3.51
C THR A 110 12.00 0.91 -3.06
N GLY A 111 10.75 0.61 -2.71
CA GLY A 111 10.35 -0.66 -2.12
C GLY A 111 11.11 -0.93 -0.82
N GLY A 112 11.37 0.13 -0.04
CA GLY A 112 12.14 0.06 1.22
C GLY A 112 13.66 -0.04 1.06
N ARG A 113 14.19 0.09 -0.16
CA ARG A 113 15.64 0.06 -0.42
C ARG A 113 16.22 1.48 -0.47
N ASP A 114 17.54 1.60 -0.46
CA ASP A 114 18.19 2.89 -0.60
C ASP A 114 17.83 3.55 -1.95
N PRO A 115 17.54 4.87 -1.96
CA PRO A 115 17.24 5.59 -3.17
C PRO A 115 18.50 5.70 -4.05
N ILE A 116 18.35 5.38 -5.34
CA ILE A 116 19.39 5.59 -6.37
C ILE A 116 19.26 7.00 -6.95
N VAL A 117 18.03 7.43 -7.14
CA VAL A 117 17.66 8.74 -7.69
C VAL A 117 17.30 9.66 -6.52
N PRO A 118 17.89 10.86 -6.43
CA PRO A 118 17.53 11.84 -5.41
C PRO A 118 16.04 12.22 -5.50
N ASP A 119 15.42 12.43 -4.34
CA ASP A 119 13.98 12.69 -4.24
C ASP A 119 13.52 13.88 -5.09
N ASP A 120 14.35 14.93 -5.24
CA ASP A 120 14.04 16.14 -6.01
C ASP A 120 14.04 15.93 -7.53
N ARG A 121 14.60 14.81 -8.00
CA ARG A 121 14.71 14.44 -9.43
C ARG A 121 13.60 13.50 -9.90
N LEU A 122 12.84 12.91 -8.96
CA LEU A 122 11.71 12.02 -9.26
C LEU A 122 10.52 12.81 -9.84
N GLN A 123 9.87 12.34 -10.89
CA GLN A 123 8.68 12.99 -11.46
C GLN A 123 7.42 12.17 -11.18
N SER A 124 7.43 10.90 -11.57
CA SER A 124 6.32 9.98 -11.36
C SER A 124 6.84 8.56 -11.16
N ALA A 125 6.04 7.69 -10.53
CA ALA A 125 6.36 6.28 -10.44
C ALA A 125 5.12 5.40 -10.64
N ILE A 126 5.34 4.24 -11.25
CA ILE A 126 4.39 3.14 -11.28
C ILE A 126 4.99 1.92 -10.60
N THR A 127 4.25 1.33 -9.65
CA THR A 127 4.66 0.09 -8.98
C THR A 127 3.69 -1.03 -9.33
N ILE A 128 4.15 -1.95 -10.19
CA ILE A 128 3.41 -3.13 -10.62
C ILE A 128 3.54 -4.22 -9.55
N GLN A 129 2.46 -4.46 -8.82
CA GLN A 129 2.47 -5.24 -7.59
C GLN A 129 2.75 -6.72 -7.81
N ASN A 130 2.07 -7.32 -8.79
CA ASN A 130 2.10 -8.76 -9.04
C ASN A 130 3.52 -9.28 -9.33
N VAL A 131 4.35 -8.42 -9.93
CA VAL A 131 5.75 -8.73 -10.30
C VAL A 131 6.78 -7.87 -9.57
N ARG A 132 6.36 -7.09 -8.57
CA ARG A 132 7.22 -6.22 -7.74
C ARG A 132 8.20 -5.38 -8.56
N THR A 133 7.70 -4.78 -9.64
CA THR A 133 8.50 -3.98 -10.56
C THR A 133 8.10 -2.52 -10.46
N VAL A 134 9.07 -1.64 -10.30
CA VAL A 134 8.87 -0.19 -10.19
C VAL A 134 9.39 0.46 -11.47
N VAL A 135 8.60 1.34 -12.06
CA VAL A 135 8.95 2.21 -13.18
C VAL A 135 8.99 3.62 -12.64
N VAL A 136 10.07 4.35 -12.85
CA VAL A 136 10.28 5.68 -12.27
C VAL A 136 10.67 6.63 -13.38
N GLU A 137 9.84 7.65 -13.60
CA GLU A 137 10.18 8.78 -14.47
C GLU A 137 10.99 9.80 -13.68
N THR A 138 12.06 10.31 -14.30
CA THR A 138 12.98 11.28 -13.69
C THR A 138 13.25 12.43 -14.66
N ASP A 139 13.76 13.55 -14.14
CA ASP A 139 14.33 14.63 -14.95
C ASP A 139 15.85 14.44 -15.20
N MET A 140 16.38 13.25 -14.94
CA MET A 140 17.77 12.88 -15.21
C MET A 140 17.90 12.30 -16.61
N SER A 141 19.02 12.57 -17.27
CA SER A 141 19.39 11.89 -18.51
C SER A 141 19.81 10.43 -18.27
N ASP A 142 19.77 9.60 -19.32
CA ASP A 142 20.21 8.19 -19.25
C ASP A 142 21.66 8.05 -18.75
N ASP A 143 22.55 8.98 -19.12
CA ASP A 143 23.95 8.99 -18.67
C ASP A 143 24.08 9.32 -17.17
N GLU A 144 23.26 10.25 -16.66
CA GLU A 144 23.21 10.58 -15.23
C GLU A 144 22.63 9.42 -14.41
N LEU A 145 21.54 8.80 -14.88
CA LEU A 145 20.95 7.62 -14.25
C LEU A 145 21.93 6.45 -14.26
N GLY A 146 22.59 6.19 -15.39
CA GLY A 146 23.58 5.14 -15.51
C GLY A 146 24.75 5.31 -14.53
N SER A 147 25.20 6.55 -14.35
CA SER A 147 26.25 6.88 -13.38
C SER A 147 25.79 6.68 -11.94
N ALA A 148 24.58 7.15 -11.57
CA ALA A 148 24.00 6.95 -10.24
C ALA A 148 23.79 5.46 -9.91
N ILE A 149 23.37 4.65 -10.88
CA ILE A 149 23.19 3.20 -10.73
C ILE A 149 24.53 2.48 -10.50
N VAL A 150 25.58 2.86 -11.23
CA VAL A 150 26.92 2.29 -11.03
C VAL A 150 27.50 2.70 -9.68
N ASP A 151 27.32 3.95 -9.27
CA ASP A 151 27.74 4.44 -7.95
C ASP A 151 27.00 3.71 -6.81
N ALA A 152 25.75 3.29 -7.05
CA ALA A 152 24.98 2.42 -6.15
C ALA A 152 25.42 0.94 -6.17
N GLY A 153 26.48 0.59 -6.91
CA GLY A 153 27.10 -0.74 -6.90
C GLY A 153 26.51 -1.74 -7.90
N PHE A 154 25.75 -1.28 -8.89
CA PHE A 154 25.27 -2.13 -9.98
C PHE A 154 26.27 -2.14 -11.15
N GLU A 155 26.32 -3.26 -11.86
CA GLU A 155 27.17 -3.43 -13.04
C GLU A 155 26.31 -3.42 -14.30
N GLN A 156 26.75 -2.72 -15.35
CA GLN A 156 26.08 -2.77 -16.64
C GLN A 156 26.12 -4.19 -17.22
N ASN A 157 24.97 -4.69 -17.64
CA ASN A 157 24.77 -6.07 -18.09
C ASN A 157 24.03 -6.15 -19.43
N GLY A 158 24.50 -5.39 -20.42
CA GLY A 158 23.97 -5.40 -21.79
C GLY A 158 22.80 -4.44 -22.00
N THR A 159 21.96 -4.75 -22.98
CA THR A 159 20.81 -3.95 -23.39
C THR A 159 19.57 -4.81 -23.64
N GLN A 160 18.40 -4.20 -23.56
CA GLN A 160 17.11 -4.74 -24.00
C GLN A 160 16.47 -3.68 -24.90
N GLY A 161 16.41 -3.94 -26.22
CA GLY A 161 16.07 -2.88 -27.18
C GLY A 161 17.05 -1.71 -27.06
N GLU A 162 16.51 -0.51 -26.88
CA GLU A 162 17.27 0.73 -26.65
C GLU A 162 17.65 0.96 -25.18
N ALA A 163 17.05 0.20 -24.25
CA ALA A 163 17.32 0.35 -22.82
C ALA A 163 18.64 -0.30 -22.41
N THR A 164 19.39 0.39 -21.54
CA THR A 164 20.61 -0.15 -20.93
C THR A 164 20.25 -0.94 -19.67
N LEU A 165 20.74 -2.17 -19.57
CA LEU A 165 20.49 -3.03 -18.41
C LEU A 165 21.64 -2.95 -17.40
N TYR A 166 21.28 -3.02 -16.12
CA TYR A 166 22.22 -3.15 -15.01
C TYR A 166 21.79 -4.28 -14.08
N VAL A 167 22.76 -4.91 -13.43
CA VAL A 167 22.51 -5.99 -12.46
C VAL A 167 23.36 -5.74 -11.22
N GLY A 168 22.73 -5.89 -10.06
CA GLY A 168 23.39 -5.74 -8.75
C GLY A 168 23.08 -6.92 -7.84
N ALA A 169 23.84 -7.03 -6.75
CA ALA A 169 23.58 -8.02 -5.71
C ALA A 169 22.14 -7.86 -5.19
N GLY A 170 21.37 -8.94 -5.22
CA GLY A 170 20.04 -8.97 -4.63
C GLY A 170 20.09 -9.14 -3.11
N ASP A 171 18.91 -9.23 -2.50
CA ASP A 171 18.66 -9.58 -1.09
C ASP A 171 18.96 -11.06 -0.74
N GLY A 172 19.88 -11.69 -1.49
CA GLY A 172 20.25 -13.09 -1.31
C GLY A 172 19.34 -14.11 -2.02
N ARG A 173 18.22 -13.71 -2.64
CA ARG A 173 17.32 -14.64 -3.36
C ARG A 173 17.44 -14.56 -4.88
N SER A 174 17.61 -13.37 -5.46
CA SER A 174 17.79 -13.18 -6.90
C SER A 174 18.42 -11.81 -7.18
N PRO A 175 19.31 -11.68 -8.18
CA PRO A 175 19.90 -10.39 -8.52
C PRO A 175 18.83 -9.37 -8.91
N THR A 176 18.97 -8.13 -8.45
CA THR A 176 18.09 -7.03 -8.88
C THR A 176 18.53 -6.59 -10.26
N THR A 177 17.58 -6.46 -11.19
CA THR A 177 17.84 -5.90 -12.52
C THR A 177 17.27 -4.49 -12.59
N LEU A 178 18.01 -3.59 -13.22
CA LEU A 178 17.58 -2.25 -13.58
C LEU A 178 17.63 -2.10 -15.10
N ALA A 179 16.75 -1.27 -15.65
CA ALA A 179 16.84 -0.78 -17.02
C ALA A 179 16.71 0.75 -17.03
N VAL A 180 17.41 1.41 -17.95
CA VAL A 180 17.34 2.86 -18.16
C VAL A 180 17.09 3.16 -19.63
N HIS A 181 16.11 4.01 -19.90
CA HIS A 181 15.83 4.54 -21.23
C HIS A 181 14.98 5.82 -21.13
N ASP A 182 15.36 6.87 -21.85
CA ASP A 182 14.63 8.14 -21.97
C ASP A 182 14.28 8.79 -20.62
N GLY A 183 15.21 8.76 -19.67
CA GLY A 183 15.04 9.31 -18.32
C GLY A 183 14.14 8.48 -17.40
N VAL A 184 13.71 7.30 -17.86
CA VAL A 184 12.93 6.33 -17.08
C VAL A 184 13.83 5.21 -16.57
N MET A 185 13.71 4.91 -15.28
CA MET A 185 14.37 3.78 -14.63
C MET A 185 13.35 2.69 -14.28
N VAL A 186 13.58 1.47 -14.73
CA VAL A 186 12.78 0.29 -14.34
C VAL A 186 13.60 -0.56 -13.37
N ARG A 187 13.00 -1.02 -12.27
CA ARG A 187 13.63 -1.84 -11.25
C ARG A 187 12.78 -3.06 -10.91
N GLY A 188 13.36 -4.25 -10.91
CA GLY A 188 12.63 -5.46 -10.55
C GLY A 188 13.42 -6.74 -10.74
N LEU A 189 12.71 -7.84 -10.97
CA LEU A 189 13.30 -9.10 -11.38
C LEU A 189 13.66 -9.05 -12.88
N GLY A 190 14.69 -9.80 -13.28
CA GLY A 190 15.22 -9.70 -14.63
C GLY A 190 14.23 -10.01 -15.76
N SER A 191 13.25 -10.89 -15.55
CA SER A 191 12.21 -11.16 -16.55
C SER A 191 11.20 -10.02 -16.63
N SER A 192 10.66 -9.58 -15.49
CA SER A 192 9.65 -8.52 -15.45
C SER A 192 10.19 -7.18 -15.95
N VAL A 193 11.44 -6.83 -15.62
CA VAL A 193 12.09 -5.61 -16.13
C VAL A 193 12.17 -5.62 -17.66
N ARG A 194 12.51 -6.77 -18.26
CA ARG A 194 12.58 -6.89 -19.72
C ARG A 194 11.20 -6.76 -20.35
N THR A 195 10.19 -7.45 -19.80
CA THR A 195 8.81 -7.34 -20.29
C THR A 195 8.28 -5.89 -20.22
N VAL A 196 8.58 -5.16 -19.14
CA VAL A 196 8.20 -3.75 -18.99
C VAL A 196 8.89 -2.86 -20.02
N VAL A 197 10.18 -3.06 -20.28
CA VAL A 197 10.90 -2.35 -21.36
C VAL A 197 10.34 -2.71 -22.73
N ASP A 198 10.04 -3.99 -22.98
CA ASP A 198 9.46 -4.45 -24.25
C ASP A 198 8.06 -3.85 -24.45
N ALA A 199 7.26 -3.72 -23.38
CA ALA A 199 5.97 -3.03 -23.44
C ALA A 199 6.17 -1.55 -23.82
N ALA A 200 7.08 -0.83 -23.15
CA ALA A 200 7.39 0.56 -23.49
C ALA A 200 7.88 0.74 -24.94
N ALA A 201 8.61 -0.24 -25.50
CA ALA A 201 9.04 -0.23 -26.90
C ALA A 201 7.92 -0.62 -27.89
N GLY A 202 6.80 -1.15 -27.41
CA GLY A 202 5.72 -1.70 -28.25
C GLY A 202 5.99 -3.12 -28.76
N ASP A 203 7.01 -3.79 -28.21
CA ASP A 203 7.39 -5.18 -28.51
C ASP A 203 6.62 -6.20 -27.63
N ALA A 204 5.99 -5.74 -26.55
CA ALA A 204 5.04 -6.51 -25.74
C ALA A 204 3.69 -5.77 -25.62
N ALA A 205 2.60 -6.52 -25.42
CA ALA A 205 1.26 -5.96 -25.29
C ALA A 205 1.16 -5.05 -24.05
N ARG A 206 0.74 -3.80 -24.26
CA ARG A 206 0.54 -2.79 -23.22
C ARG A 206 -0.88 -2.88 -22.68
N LEU A 207 -1.01 -2.65 -21.38
CA LEU A 207 -2.31 -2.73 -20.73
C LEU A 207 -3.29 -1.67 -21.26
N ALA A 208 -2.84 -0.43 -21.45
CA ALA A 208 -3.70 0.65 -21.93
C ALA A 208 -4.09 0.51 -23.42
N ASP A 209 -3.31 -0.20 -24.23
CA ASP A 209 -3.63 -0.44 -25.64
C ASP A 209 -4.69 -1.54 -25.82
N GLU A 210 -4.70 -2.53 -24.92
CA GLU A 210 -5.58 -3.71 -24.99
C GLU A 210 -6.83 -3.58 -24.11
N ASN A 211 -6.88 -2.57 -23.24
CA ASN A 211 -7.99 -2.36 -22.31
C ASN A 211 -8.41 -0.88 -22.26
N ASP A 212 -9.41 -0.52 -23.07
CA ASP A 212 -10.01 0.81 -23.16
C ASP A 212 -10.56 1.32 -21.81
N ASP A 213 -10.92 0.42 -20.89
CA ASP A 213 -11.42 0.80 -19.57
C ASP A 213 -10.30 1.38 -18.70
N VAL A 214 -9.06 0.93 -18.85
CA VAL A 214 -7.92 1.52 -18.14
C VAL A 214 -7.73 2.97 -18.55
N ALA A 215 -7.75 3.26 -19.85
CA ALA A 215 -7.68 4.64 -20.34
C ALA A 215 -8.84 5.50 -19.82
N THR A 216 -10.06 4.96 -19.86
CA THR A 216 -11.27 5.62 -19.35
C THR A 216 -11.12 5.98 -17.86
N LEU A 217 -10.57 5.09 -17.03
CA LEU A 217 -10.38 5.36 -15.60
C LEU A 217 -9.36 6.48 -15.33
N TYR A 218 -8.34 6.62 -16.18
CA TYR A 218 -7.39 7.75 -16.11
C TYR A 218 -8.06 9.08 -16.48
N GLU A 219 -8.83 9.09 -17.56
CA GLU A 219 -9.57 10.29 -18.00
C GLU A 219 -10.57 10.78 -16.95
N ARG A 220 -11.09 9.87 -16.12
CA ARG A 220 -12.05 10.17 -15.04
C ARG A 220 -11.40 10.64 -13.75
N THR A 221 -10.09 10.47 -13.60
CA THR A 221 -9.35 10.83 -12.39
C THR A 221 -8.15 11.73 -12.72
N PRO A 222 -8.26 12.76 -13.57
CA PRO A 222 -7.09 13.46 -14.12
C PRO A 222 -6.25 14.16 -13.05
N ASP A 223 -6.90 14.67 -12.00
CA ASP A 223 -6.27 15.48 -10.96
C ASP A 223 -5.69 14.64 -9.79
N ALA A 224 -5.85 13.32 -9.82
CA ALA A 224 -5.35 12.48 -8.73
C ALA A 224 -3.81 12.41 -8.73
N GLN A 225 -3.21 12.64 -7.57
CA GLN A 225 -1.76 12.46 -7.38
C GLN A 225 -1.41 11.00 -7.09
N ILE A 226 -2.36 10.22 -6.60
CA ILE A 226 -2.15 8.80 -6.32
C ILE A 226 -3.31 8.00 -6.89
N ARG A 227 -2.99 6.91 -7.60
CA ARG A 227 -3.96 5.96 -8.14
C ARG A 227 -3.54 4.53 -7.82
N VAL A 228 -4.52 3.67 -7.55
CA VAL A 228 -4.37 2.22 -7.48
C VAL A 228 -5.33 1.64 -8.49
N LEU A 229 -4.81 1.01 -9.52
CA LEU A 229 -5.59 0.42 -10.59
C LEU A 229 -5.43 -1.09 -10.61
N GLY A 230 -6.53 -1.82 -10.82
CA GLY A 230 -6.55 -3.27 -10.93
C GLY A 230 -7.44 -3.76 -12.09
N THR A 231 -6.98 -4.79 -12.79
CA THR A 231 -7.71 -5.47 -13.90
C THR A 231 -8.47 -6.72 -13.45
N GLU A 232 -8.40 -7.04 -12.15
CA GLU A 232 -9.24 -8.03 -11.49
C GLU A 232 -9.41 -7.60 -10.03
N PRO A 233 -10.35 -6.67 -9.76
CA PRO A 233 -10.45 -6.00 -8.46
C PRO A 233 -10.60 -6.98 -7.29
N ALA A 234 -11.34 -8.08 -7.47
CA ALA A 234 -11.51 -9.12 -6.45
C ALA A 234 -10.18 -9.78 -6.03
N ALA A 235 -9.21 -9.90 -6.94
CA ALA A 235 -7.88 -10.40 -6.63
C ALA A 235 -7.02 -9.36 -5.88
N ALA A 236 -7.30 -8.08 -6.05
CA ALA A 236 -6.57 -6.98 -5.42
C ALA A 236 -6.97 -6.73 -3.96
N VAL A 237 -8.25 -6.96 -3.58
CA VAL A 237 -8.75 -6.65 -2.22
C VAL A 237 -8.79 -7.87 -1.29
N GLY A 238 -8.67 -9.09 -1.83
CA GLY A 238 -8.61 -10.34 -1.07
C GLY A 238 -9.95 -10.79 -0.46
N GLY A 239 -10.39 -12.01 -0.82
CA GLY A 239 -11.45 -12.76 -0.11
C GLY A 239 -12.91 -12.49 -0.55
N GLY A 240 -13.70 -13.58 -0.57
CA GLY A 240 -15.17 -13.57 -0.56
C GLY A 240 -15.90 -13.15 -1.85
N GLU A 241 -17.19 -13.51 -1.95
CA GLU A 241 -18.11 -12.81 -2.84
C GLU A 241 -18.31 -11.41 -2.28
N ASN A 242 -17.86 -10.37 -2.99
CA ASN A 242 -18.06 -8.95 -2.64
C ASN A 242 -18.57 -8.19 -3.88
N LEU A 243 -18.97 -6.92 -3.74
CA LEU A 243 -19.49 -6.14 -4.86
C LEU A 243 -18.46 -5.93 -5.99
N LEU A 244 -17.17 -6.10 -5.71
CA LEU A 244 -16.10 -6.04 -6.72
C LEU A 244 -15.90 -7.35 -7.47
N SER A 245 -16.54 -8.46 -7.06
CA SER A 245 -16.43 -9.76 -7.74
C SER A 245 -16.99 -9.79 -9.16
N GLY A 246 -17.82 -8.80 -9.52
CA GLY A 246 -18.34 -8.62 -10.88
C GLY A 246 -17.66 -7.50 -11.68
N ALA A 247 -16.71 -6.77 -11.10
CA ALA A 247 -16.04 -5.67 -11.79
C ALA A 247 -14.91 -6.17 -12.70
N GLU A 248 -14.80 -5.63 -13.91
CA GLU A 248 -13.72 -5.89 -14.87
C GLU A 248 -12.47 -5.10 -14.54
N THR A 249 -12.63 -3.87 -14.02
CA THR A 249 -11.51 -3.05 -13.55
C THR A 249 -11.97 -2.07 -12.48
N LEU A 250 -11.02 -1.58 -11.67
CA LEU A 250 -11.25 -0.64 -10.59
C LEU A 250 -10.07 0.32 -10.49
N VAL A 251 -10.36 1.59 -10.23
CA VAL A 251 -9.39 2.56 -9.75
C VAL A 251 -9.83 3.11 -8.40
N TYR A 252 -8.88 3.18 -7.47
CA TYR A 252 -8.92 4.09 -6.33
C TYR A 252 -8.01 5.27 -6.64
N ALA A 253 -8.49 6.49 -6.48
CA ALA A 253 -7.76 7.69 -6.82
C ALA A 253 -7.87 8.71 -5.68
N TRP A 254 -6.76 9.38 -5.37
CA TRP A 254 -6.68 10.42 -4.34
C TRP A 254 -6.20 11.72 -4.95
N GLU A 255 -7.02 12.76 -4.81
CA GLU A 255 -6.68 14.15 -5.05
C GLU A 255 -6.42 14.82 -3.70
N LEU A 256 -5.16 15.12 -3.44
CA LEU A 256 -4.70 15.71 -2.19
C LEU A 256 -4.83 17.23 -2.27
N GLY A 257 -5.72 17.79 -1.46
CA GLY A 257 -5.79 19.23 -1.22
C GLY A 257 -4.97 19.65 0.01
N SER A 258 -4.84 20.96 0.22
CA SER A 258 -4.15 21.50 1.41
C SER A 258 -4.83 21.16 2.73
N ASP A 259 -6.17 21.11 2.71
CA ASP A 259 -7.00 20.91 3.91
C ASP A 259 -7.84 19.63 3.82
N GLU A 260 -8.30 19.28 2.62
CA GLU A 260 -9.17 18.14 2.37
C GLU A 260 -8.60 17.29 1.22
N THR A 261 -8.63 15.98 1.41
CA THR A 261 -8.29 14.99 0.40
C THR A 261 -9.57 14.38 -0.15
N THR A 262 -9.73 14.41 -1.47
CA THR A 262 -10.83 13.76 -2.16
C THR A 262 -10.41 12.37 -2.58
N PHE A 263 -11.21 11.37 -2.22
CA PHE A 263 -11.07 9.99 -2.66
C PHE A 263 -12.14 9.65 -3.68
N THR A 264 -11.75 8.97 -4.75
CA THR A 264 -12.65 8.49 -5.79
C THR A 264 -12.39 7.01 -6.05
N ALA A 265 -13.40 6.18 -5.85
CA ALA A 265 -13.44 4.79 -6.30
C ALA A 265 -14.29 4.71 -7.57
N THR A 266 -13.75 4.19 -8.67
CA THR A 266 -14.53 3.94 -9.89
C THR A 266 -14.30 2.52 -10.39
N ALA A 267 -15.37 1.74 -10.48
CA ALA A 267 -15.37 0.39 -11.02
C ALA A 267 -16.09 0.33 -12.36
N VAL A 268 -15.58 -0.50 -13.27
CA VAL A 268 -16.23 -0.84 -14.54
C VAL A 268 -16.80 -2.25 -14.44
N TYR A 269 -18.08 -2.41 -14.78
CA TYR A 269 -18.78 -3.69 -14.79
C TYR A 269 -19.13 -4.12 -16.23
N PRO A 270 -19.35 -5.42 -16.47
CA PRO A 270 -19.93 -5.88 -17.71
C PRO A 270 -21.29 -5.22 -18.00
N GLU A 271 -21.65 -5.12 -19.28
CA GLU A 271 -22.93 -4.52 -19.67
C GLU A 271 -24.12 -5.25 -19.01
N GLY A 272 -24.91 -4.50 -18.23
CA GLY A 272 -26.10 -5.02 -17.56
C GLY A 272 -25.85 -5.62 -16.17
N ASP A 273 -24.60 -5.70 -15.73
CA ASP A 273 -24.20 -6.22 -14.41
C ASP A 273 -23.79 -5.11 -13.43
N THR A 274 -23.98 -3.84 -13.81
CA THR A 274 -23.72 -2.67 -12.97
C THR A 274 -24.60 -2.70 -11.70
N PRO A 275 -24.01 -2.73 -10.49
CA PRO A 275 -24.79 -2.75 -9.25
C PRO A 275 -25.50 -1.40 -9.03
N PRO A 276 -26.53 -1.37 -8.16
CA PRO A 276 -27.07 -0.10 -7.68
C PRO A 276 -25.98 0.77 -7.06
N THR A 277 -25.92 2.04 -7.45
CA THR A 277 -24.92 2.99 -6.97
C THR A 277 -24.87 3.09 -5.45
N ALA A 278 -26.04 3.03 -4.77
CA ALA A 278 -26.10 3.06 -3.32
C ALA A 278 -25.38 1.86 -2.68
N ASP A 279 -25.55 0.66 -3.24
CA ASP A 279 -24.90 -0.55 -2.73
C ASP A 279 -23.37 -0.46 -2.90
N PHE A 280 -22.90 0.03 -4.04
CA PHE A 280 -21.47 0.26 -4.28
C PHE A 280 -20.89 1.31 -3.32
N THR A 281 -21.57 2.44 -3.15
CA THR A 281 -21.15 3.48 -2.19
C THR A 281 -21.07 2.94 -0.77
N THR A 282 -22.10 2.23 -0.29
CA THR A 282 -22.09 1.61 1.04
C THR A 282 -20.93 0.64 1.21
N TYR A 283 -20.65 -0.20 0.22
CA TYR A 283 -19.50 -1.09 0.27
C TYR A 283 -18.16 -0.34 0.32
N ILE A 284 -18.01 0.73 -0.46
CA ILE A 284 -16.79 1.53 -0.43
C ILE A 284 -16.59 2.17 0.94
N GLU A 285 -17.65 2.74 1.51
CA GLU A 285 -17.65 3.38 2.84
C GLU A 285 -17.37 2.38 3.98
N GLU A 286 -18.06 1.23 3.98
CA GLU A 286 -18.02 0.28 5.10
C GLU A 286 -16.87 -0.73 5.02
N ASP A 287 -16.51 -1.19 3.81
CA ASP A 287 -15.62 -2.34 3.62
C ASP A 287 -14.30 -2.01 2.92
N ALA A 288 -14.27 -1.03 2.01
CA ALA A 288 -13.10 -0.78 1.16
C ALA A 288 -12.13 0.26 1.73
N THR A 289 -12.61 1.21 2.54
CA THR A 289 -11.77 2.25 3.13
C THR A 289 -11.56 2.02 4.63
N PRO A 290 -10.31 1.86 5.10
CA PRO A 290 -10.02 1.65 6.53
C PRO A 290 -10.09 2.94 7.37
N VAL A 291 -10.30 4.09 6.73
CA VAL A 291 -10.35 5.42 7.33
C VAL A 291 -11.78 5.96 7.22
N SER A 292 -12.21 6.77 8.18
CA SER A 292 -13.56 7.36 8.20
C SER A 292 -13.68 8.54 7.23
N TYR A 293 -13.73 8.24 5.93
CA TYR A 293 -14.15 9.21 4.92
C TYR A 293 -15.59 9.66 5.19
N SER A 294 -15.91 10.90 4.80
CA SER A 294 -17.26 11.46 4.90
C SER A 294 -17.78 11.92 3.54
N ASP A 295 -19.03 12.38 3.54
CA ASP A 295 -19.67 13.06 2.40
C ASP A 295 -19.66 12.23 1.11
N PHE A 296 -19.90 10.92 1.26
CA PHE A 296 -19.93 10.01 0.14
C PHE A 296 -21.07 10.31 -0.83
N GLU A 297 -20.70 10.51 -2.10
CA GLU A 297 -21.61 10.69 -3.22
C GLU A 297 -21.35 9.60 -4.27
N GLY A 298 -22.40 8.89 -4.65
CA GLY A 298 -22.34 7.88 -5.69
C GLY A 298 -22.94 8.36 -7.01
N ALA A 299 -22.32 7.98 -8.12
CA ALA A 299 -22.83 8.17 -9.47
C ALA A 299 -22.68 6.89 -10.31
N ALA A 300 -23.49 6.77 -11.36
CA ALA A 300 -23.30 5.74 -12.38
C ALA A 300 -23.43 6.35 -13.78
N ASP A 301 -22.57 5.88 -14.69
CA ASP A 301 -22.54 6.28 -16.09
C ASP A 301 -22.29 5.05 -16.98
N GLY A 302 -23.38 4.45 -17.47
CA GLY A 302 -23.32 3.19 -18.23
C GLY A 302 -22.74 2.06 -17.40
N ARG A 303 -21.54 1.60 -17.78
CA ARG A 303 -20.81 0.51 -17.10
C ARG A 303 -20.04 0.97 -15.86
N LEU A 304 -19.85 2.28 -15.70
CA LEU A 304 -19.06 2.87 -14.62
C LEU A 304 -19.96 3.10 -13.40
N VAL A 305 -19.50 2.66 -12.23
CA VAL A 305 -20.02 3.10 -10.94
C VAL A 305 -18.90 3.81 -10.21
N THR A 306 -19.17 5.04 -9.79
CA THR A 306 -18.23 5.90 -9.10
C THR A 306 -18.77 6.26 -7.73
N THR A 307 -17.90 6.26 -6.74
CA THR A 307 -18.16 6.81 -5.41
C THR A 307 -17.03 7.77 -5.09
N THR A 308 -17.39 8.96 -4.64
CA THR A 308 -16.46 9.99 -4.18
C THR A 308 -16.75 10.29 -2.73
N GLY A 309 -15.72 10.42 -1.91
CA GLY A 309 -15.81 10.89 -0.53
C GLY A 309 -14.62 11.79 -0.21
N SER A 310 -14.61 12.38 0.97
CA SER A 310 -13.52 13.25 1.41
C SER A 310 -13.07 12.95 2.84
N LEU A 311 -11.88 13.42 3.20
CA LEU A 311 -11.41 13.46 4.58
C LEU A 311 -10.44 14.64 4.77
N PRO A 312 -10.18 15.09 6.01
CA PRO A 312 -9.10 16.04 6.28
C PRO A 312 -7.75 15.49 5.79
N THR A 313 -6.96 16.29 5.05
CA THR A 313 -5.68 15.83 4.49
C THR A 313 -4.70 15.36 5.56
N GLU A 314 -4.76 15.93 6.77
CA GLU A 314 -3.92 15.50 7.89
C GLU A 314 -4.24 14.07 8.40
N GLU A 315 -5.44 13.57 8.12
CA GLU A 315 -5.87 12.21 8.46
C GLU A 315 -5.58 11.20 7.32
N PHE A 316 -5.17 11.68 6.14
CA PHE A 316 -4.92 10.83 5.00
C PHE A 316 -3.72 9.90 5.19
N SER A 317 -3.95 8.61 4.96
CA SER A 317 -2.95 7.55 4.93
C SER A 317 -3.23 6.59 3.79
N LEU A 318 -2.32 6.51 2.82
CA LEU A 318 -2.50 5.72 1.61
C LEU A 318 -2.66 4.21 1.87
N PHE A 319 -1.99 3.70 2.91
CA PHE A 319 -1.89 2.27 3.18
C PHE A 319 -2.54 1.86 4.49
N GLY A 320 -3.48 2.65 5.02
CA GLY A 320 -4.29 2.35 6.20
C GLY A 320 -3.62 1.36 7.16
N GLY A 321 -2.49 1.73 7.77
CA GLY A 321 -1.80 0.89 8.76
C GLY A 321 -1.50 -0.57 8.37
N GLY A 322 -1.36 -0.92 7.10
CA GLY A 322 -1.04 -2.29 6.67
C GLY A 322 0.46 -2.57 6.51
N GLY A 323 1.31 -1.54 6.48
CA GLY A 323 2.73 -1.70 6.15
C GLY A 323 3.71 -0.61 6.61
N SER A 324 3.23 0.46 7.22
CA SER A 324 4.06 1.44 7.96
C SER A 324 3.39 1.68 9.32
N ASN A 325 3.99 1.16 10.39
CA ASN A 325 3.51 1.41 11.77
C ASN A 325 3.84 2.84 12.20
N THR A 326 3.03 3.80 11.76
CA THR A 326 2.84 5.03 12.54
C THR A 326 1.38 5.28 12.90
N GLY A 327 0.45 4.35 12.58
CA GLY A 327 -0.96 4.55 12.95
C GLY A 327 -1.93 3.39 12.75
N SER A 328 -1.48 2.14 12.59
CA SER A 328 -2.40 1.00 12.73
C SER A 328 -2.86 1.00 14.18
N GLY A 329 -4.13 1.36 14.41
CA GLY A 329 -4.69 1.56 15.72
C GLY A 329 -4.25 0.44 16.66
N ASP A 330 -3.85 0.85 17.86
CA ASP A 330 -3.20 0.14 18.97
C ASP A 330 -3.37 -1.39 19.07
N THR A 331 -4.43 -1.95 18.49
CA THR A 331 -4.92 -3.31 18.54
C THR A 331 -4.02 -4.45 18.05
N GLU A 332 -2.96 -4.23 17.27
CA GLU A 332 -2.06 -5.30 16.81
C GLU A 332 -0.59 -4.98 17.07
N ALA A 333 0.18 -6.03 17.34
CA ALA A 333 1.59 -5.86 17.66
C ALA A 333 2.37 -5.42 16.42
N PRO A 334 3.33 -4.50 16.58
CA PRO A 334 4.12 -4.00 15.48
C PRO A 334 4.98 -5.11 14.87
N GLN A 335 4.96 -5.22 13.53
CA GLN A 335 5.93 -6.04 12.81
C GLN A 335 7.30 -5.36 12.83
N ALA A 336 8.20 -5.81 13.71
CA ALA A 336 9.55 -5.29 13.88
C ALA A 336 10.57 -6.42 14.02
N THR A 337 11.83 -6.15 13.65
CA THR A 337 12.96 -7.09 13.76
C THR A 337 13.96 -6.56 14.78
N PHE A 338 14.46 -7.44 15.65
CA PHE A 338 15.41 -7.09 16.70
C PHE A 338 16.65 -7.99 16.64
N GLY A 339 17.82 -7.37 16.76
CA GLY A 339 19.12 -8.01 16.94
C GLY A 339 19.51 -8.08 18.42
N PHE A 340 20.25 -9.11 18.79
CA PHE A 340 20.74 -9.33 20.16
C PHE A 340 22.24 -9.62 20.14
N GLU A 341 23.00 -8.88 20.95
CA GLU A 341 24.43 -9.07 21.12
C GLU A 341 24.74 -9.34 22.59
N TYR A 342 25.23 -10.54 22.91
CA TYR A 342 25.61 -10.94 24.26
C TYR A 342 27.11 -10.71 24.50
N ASP A 343 27.44 -9.99 25.56
CA ASP A 343 28.80 -9.82 26.09
C ASP A 343 28.96 -10.68 27.35
N GLU A 344 29.70 -11.78 27.22
CA GLU A 344 29.96 -12.74 28.30
C GLU A 344 30.83 -12.14 29.43
N GLU A 345 31.78 -11.25 29.10
CA GLU A 345 32.66 -10.65 30.11
C GLU A 345 31.92 -9.62 30.97
N ALA A 346 31.00 -8.88 30.36
CA ALA A 346 30.19 -7.87 31.03
C ALA A 346 28.87 -8.43 31.60
N GLU A 347 28.47 -9.66 31.23
CA GLU A 347 27.16 -10.25 31.51
C GLU A 347 26.00 -9.31 31.08
N THR A 348 26.07 -8.78 29.86
CA THR A 348 25.05 -7.87 29.31
C THR A 348 24.56 -8.32 27.94
N VAL A 349 23.31 -7.97 27.61
CA VAL A 349 22.75 -8.13 26.25
C VAL A 349 22.37 -6.76 25.71
N THR A 350 22.90 -6.42 24.53
CA THR A 350 22.46 -5.26 23.76
C THR A 350 21.41 -5.68 22.75
N ILE A 351 20.25 -5.03 22.82
CA ILE A 351 19.11 -5.27 21.95
C ILE A 351 19.00 -4.09 21.00
N VAL A 352 18.96 -4.35 19.70
CA VAL A 352 18.92 -3.32 18.64
C VAL A 352 17.66 -3.51 17.81
N HIS A 353 16.88 -2.44 17.60
CA HIS A 353 15.80 -2.45 16.61
C HIS A 353 16.42 -2.36 15.22
N GLU A 354 16.38 -3.43 14.44
CA GLU A 354 17.06 -3.52 13.14
C GLU A 354 16.19 -2.99 12.00
N GLY A 355 14.87 -2.99 12.16
CA GLY A 355 13.93 -2.55 11.13
C GLY A 355 12.48 -2.95 11.40
N GLY A 356 11.60 -2.56 10.48
CA GLY A 356 10.16 -2.69 10.62
C GLY A 356 9.55 -1.44 11.26
N GLY A 357 8.34 -1.58 11.79
CA GLY A 357 7.57 -0.44 12.23
C GLY A 357 7.99 0.15 13.58
N SER A 358 7.66 1.42 13.80
CA SER A 358 7.96 2.14 15.03
C SER A 358 7.12 1.63 16.21
N ILE A 359 7.62 1.79 17.43
CA ILE A 359 6.98 1.32 18.67
C ILE A 359 7.10 2.38 19.75
N GLU A 360 6.00 2.75 20.41
CA GLU A 360 6.07 3.58 21.62
C GLU A 360 6.83 2.83 22.72
N ALA A 361 7.81 3.48 23.33
CA ALA A 361 8.66 2.88 24.36
C ALA A 361 7.87 2.33 25.55
N SER A 362 6.78 2.99 25.93
CA SER A 362 5.87 2.59 27.00
C SER A 362 5.15 1.26 26.74
N ARG A 363 5.11 0.79 25.48
CA ARG A 363 4.48 -0.46 25.09
C ARG A 363 5.46 -1.61 24.98
N LEU A 364 6.77 -1.36 25.09
CA LEU A 364 7.78 -2.40 24.94
C LEU A 364 8.52 -2.64 26.24
N THR A 365 8.37 -3.86 26.75
CA THR A 365 9.04 -4.32 27.97
C THR A 365 9.96 -5.48 27.69
N ILE A 366 11.06 -5.55 28.45
CA ILE A 366 12.07 -6.60 28.37
C ILE A 366 11.90 -7.47 29.61
N ASP A 367 11.55 -8.73 29.39
CA ASP A 367 11.41 -9.76 30.41
C ASP A 367 12.61 -10.71 30.33
N ILE A 368 13.27 -10.97 31.46
CA ILE A 368 14.47 -11.81 31.53
C ILE A 368 14.19 -12.94 32.51
N GLU A 369 14.20 -14.18 32.04
CA GLU A 369 13.93 -15.34 32.88
C GLU A 369 14.88 -15.40 34.08
N GLY A 370 14.32 -15.60 35.28
CA GLY A 370 15.08 -15.71 36.52
C GLY A 370 15.49 -14.37 37.15
N ILE A 371 15.26 -13.24 36.49
CA ILE A 371 15.46 -11.89 37.06
C ILE A 371 14.09 -11.30 37.41
N GLU A 372 13.92 -10.79 38.64
CA GLU A 372 12.65 -10.17 39.05
C GLU A 372 12.48 -8.77 38.43
N GLY A 373 11.35 -8.58 37.75
CA GLY A 373 10.92 -7.31 37.17
C GLY A 373 11.22 -7.17 35.67
N SER A 374 10.40 -6.38 34.99
CA SER A 374 10.61 -6.04 33.58
C SER A 374 11.40 -4.74 33.46
N LYS A 375 12.21 -4.62 32.40
CA LYS A 375 12.93 -3.38 32.05
C LYS A 375 12.23 -2.68 30.88
N SER A 376 12.16 -1.35 30.88
CA SER A 376 11.71 -0.59 29.71
C SER A 376 12.82 -0.56 28.66
N PHE A 377 12.44 -0.55 27.38
CA PHE A 377 13.42 -0.43 26.29
C PHE A 377 14.02 0.98 26.20
N ALA A 378 13.21 2.02 26.41
CA ALA A 378 13.61 3.43 26.39
C ALA A 378 12.79 4.24 27.42
N GLU A 379 13.01 5.55 27.50
CA GLU A 379 12.24 6.42 28.40
C GLU A 379 10.77 6.56 27.96
N ASP A 380 9.86 6.76 28.92
CA ASP A 380 8.44 6.91 28.63
C ASP A 380 8.19 8.13 27.72
N GLY A 381 7.43 7.91 26.64
CA GLY A 381 7.13 8.92 25.63
C GLY A 381 8.10 8.96 24.45
N GLU A 382 9.16 8.14 24.45
CA GLU A 382 10.01 7.97 23.28
C GLU A 382 9.40 7.01 22.24
N THR A 383 9.80 7.17 20.98
CA THR A 383 9.47 6.28 19.88
C THR A 383 10.70 5.47 19.49
N ILE A 384 10.59 4.15 19.54
CA ILE A 384 11.63 3.20 19.13
C ILE A 384 11.54 3.05 17.62
N THR A 385 12.66 3.27 16.93
CA THR A 385 12.79 3.17 15.47
C THR A 385 14.03 2.36 15.10
N ALA A 386 14.22 2.07 13.82
CA ALA A 386 15.40 1.35 13.35
C ALA A 386 16.69 2.09 13.77
N GLY A 387 17.60 1.35 14.42
CA GLY A 387 18.83 1.86 15.01
C GLY A 387 18.73 2.20 16.50
N SER A 388 17.54 2.24 17.10
CA SER A 388 17.39 2.36 18.56
C SER A 388 17.95 1.12 19.26
N SER A 389 18.65 1.31 20.38
CA SER A 389 19.27 0.19 21.12
C SER A 389 19.21 0.39 22.63
N VAL A 390 19.16 -0.72 23.37
CA VAL A 390 19.24 -0.75 24.83
C VAL A 390 20.14 -1.88 25.30
N THR A 391 20.97 -1.63 26.30
CA THR A 391 21.81 -2.65 26.93
C THR A 391 21.22 -3.01 28.29
N VAL A 392 20.94 -4.30 28.49
CA VAL A 392 20.41 -4.82 29.75
C VAL A 392 21.44 -5.71 30.43
N ASP A 393 21.63 -5.48 31.73
CA ASP A 393 22.36 -6.36 32.63
C ASP A 393 21.60 -7.68 32.82
N VAL A 394 22.26 -8.81 32.54
CA VAL A 394 21.72 -10.17 32.71
C VAL A 394 22.46 -10.94 33.81
N SER A 395 23.31 -10.26 34.59
CA SER A 395 23.99 -10.88 35.72
C SER A 395 22.98 -11.46 36.71
N GLY A 396 23.14 -12.75 37.03
CA GLY A 396 22.24 -13.49 37.90
C GLY A 396 21.06 -14.20 37.21
N ALA A 397 20.89 -14.04 35.89
CA ALA A 397 20.05 -14.96 35.12
C ALA A 397 20.66 -16.39 35.12
N PRO A 398 19.86 -17.46 35.09
CA PRO A 398 20.37 -18.81 34.92
C PRO A 398 20.97 -19.01 33.52
N ASP A 399 21.84 -20.01 33.38
CA ASP A 399 22.30 -20.48 32.07
C ASP A 399 21.10 -20.84 31.19
N GLU A 400 21.19 -20.60 29.88
CA GLU A 400 20.10 -20.80 28.92
C GLU A 400 18.82 -19.97 29.20
N ALA A 401 18.88 -18.91 30.03
CA ALA A 401 17.73 -18.05 30.27
C ALA A 401 17.23 -17.35 29.00
N GLU A 402 15.90 -17.22 28.93
CA GLU A 402 15.21 -16.54 27.85
C GLU A 402 15.05 -15.04 28.13
N ILE A 403 15.41 -14.21 27.16
CA ILE A 403 15.13 -12.78 27.11
C ILE A 403 14.01 -12.55 26.09
N ARG A 404 12.91 -11.95 26.53
CA ARG A 404 11.72 -11.69 25.70
C ARG A 404 11.49 -10.19 25.58
N LEU A 405 11.23 -9.73 24.36
CA LEU A 405 10.63 -8.42 24.11
C LEU A 405 9.13 -8.58 24.03
N VAL A 406 8.43 -8.00 24.99
CA VAL A 406 6.97 -8.10 25.13
C VAL A 406 6.36 -6.75 24.78
N TRP A 407 5.59 -6.75 23.69
CA TRP A 407 4.73 -5.64 23.32
C TRP A 407 3.40 -5.72 24.06
N SER A 408 2.92 -4.58 24.55
CA SER A 408 1.61 -4.42 25.19
C SER A 408 0.70 -3.56 24.32
N GLY A 409 -0.39 -4.16 23.87
CA GLY A 409 -1.47 -3.51 23.13
C GLY A 409 -2.62 -3.05 24.03
N PRO A 410 -3.70 -2.54 23.44
CA PRO A 410 -4.91 -2.14 24.13
C PRO A 410 -5.62 -3.37 24.66
N ASP A 411 -6.42 -3.16 25.70
CA ASP A 411 -7.13 -4.20 26.45
C ASP A 411 -6.19 -5.20 27.16
N ASP A 412 -5.02 -4.72 27.61
CA ASP A 412 -3.99 -5.51 28.32
C ASP A 412 -3.48 -6.73 27.53
N ARG A 413 -3.62 -6.71 26.19
CA ARG A 413 -3.09 -7.77 25.33
C ARG A 413 -1.58 -7.67 25.27
N THR A 414 -0.91 -8.81 25.41
CA THR A 414 0.55 -8.88 25.31
C THR A 414 0.98 -9.86 24.21
N GLN A 415 2.08 -9.54 23.53
CA GLN A 415 2.70 -10.42 22.54
C GLN A 415 4.22 -10.36 22.66
N VAL A 416 4.86 -11.52 22.63
CA VAL A 416 6.32 -11.61 22.49
C VAL A 416 6.67 -11.37 21.02
N ILE A 417 7.38 -10.28 20.75
CA ILE A 417 7.73 -9.86 19.38
C ILE A 417 9.19 -10.20 19.01
N ALA A 418 10.05 -10.45 20.01
CA ALA A 418 11.39 -10.99 19.81
C ALA A 418 11.85 -11.78 21.04
N MET A 419 12.79 -12.71 20.82
CA MET A 419 13.29 -13.63 21.84
C MET A 419 14.76 -13.95 21.59
N PHE A 420 15.54 -14.05 22.66
CA PHE A 420 16.93 -14.48 22.65
C PHE A 420 17.20 -15.43 23.82
N MET A 421 18.06 -16.42 23.60
CA MET A 421 18.45 -17.40 24.62
C MET A 421 19.91 -17.18 24.96
N LEU A 422 20.22 -17.03 26.25
CA LEU A 422 21.59 -16.95 26.72
C LEU A 422 22.34 -18.26 26.40
N PRO A 423 23.64 -18.20 26.10
CA PRO A 423 24.42 -19.38 25.68
C PRO A 423 24.70 -20.39 26.79
#